data_AF-A0AAD5IN55-F1
#
_entry.id   AF-A0AAD5IN55-F1
#
_cell.length_a   1.000
_cell.length_b   1.000
_cell.length_c   1.000
_cell.angle_alpha   90.00
_cell.angle_beta   90.00
_cell.angle_gamma   90.00
#
_symmetry.space_group_name_H-M   'P 1'
#
loop_
_entity.id
_entity.type
_entity.pdbx_description
1 polymer ?
#
loop_
_entity_poly.entity_id
_entity_poly.type
_entity_poly.pdbx_seq_one_letter_code
_entity_poly.pdbx_strand_id
1 'polypeptide(L)'
;MDTVSDVNTEQCQHYNMSYKQADPVFIPATPASYTVVLCGSSAFDALFVNDRHCHASKCGYKVNYTDGCYTKGTLMLETLTFGQTRILNMAIGCGQNNRGLFSVIAGLLGRKGGRMTFIDHIPEMRRAFSYCLSSYSCISPRWLTFGQGLVRAFTVGTAWAPLVYNPHAPKFYYVGLSGLDVGGVRVPISEDIFRLTESGYRVFIINIETAVTTLPTVPIQHPQEILHPDHSQMLTTQGDILL
;
A
#
# COMPACT_ATOMS: atom_id res chain seq x y z
N MET A 1 0.49 -6.36 2.12
CA MET A 1 -0.45 -5.37 1.57
C MET A 1 0.31 -4.07 1.50
N ASP A 2 0.24 -3.40 0.37
CA ASP A 2 0.99 -2.20 0.07
C ASP A 2 0.01 -1.08 -0.32
N THR A 3 -0.20 -0.10 0.56
CA THR A 3 -1.13 1.02 0.30
C THR A 3 -0.55 2.08 -0.63
N VAL A 4 0.72 1.98 -1.00
CA VAL A 4 1.47 2.98 -1.77
C VAL A 4 1.95 2.47 -3.13
N SER A 5 1.76 1.19 -3.45
CA SER A 5 2.00 0.62 -4.78
C SER A 5 0.76 0.51 -5.65
N ASP A 6 0.94 0.78 -6.95
CA ASP A 6 -0.10 0.74 -7.99
C ASP A 6 -0.28 -0.66 -8.62
N VAL A 7 0.52 -1.66 -8.21
CA VAL A 7 0.59 -2.98 -8.87
C VAL A 7 0.63 -4.09 -7.83
N ASN A 8 -0.14 -5.15 -8.08
CA ASN A 8 0.01 -6.41 -7.34
C ASN A 8 1.15 -7.20 -7.95
N THR A 9 2.09 -7.67 -7.14
CA THR A 9 3.28 -8.39 -7.64
C THR A 9 3.45 -9.69 -6.90
N GLU A 10 3.88 -10.72 -7.62
CA GLU A 10 4.19 -12.05 -7.10
C GLU A 10 5.56 -12.46 -7.66
N GLN A 11 6.41 -13.10 -6.86
CA GLN A 11 7.65 -13.66 -7.37
C GLN A 11 7.36 -14.90 -8.20
N CYS A 12 7.79 -14.84 -9.46
CA CYS A 12 7.69 -15.92 -10.39
C CYS A 12 9.03 -16.61 -10.61
N GLN A 13 8.99 -17.90 -10.92
CA GLN A 13 10.20 -18.65 -11.21
C GLN A 13 10.91 -18.08 -12.44
N HIS A 14 12.19 -17.77 -12.26
CA HIS A 14 13.13 -17.48 -13.33
C HIS A 14 14.50 -18.02 -12.95
N TYR A 15 15.26 -18.53 -13.92
CA TYR A 15 16.57 -19.11 -13.64
C TYR A 15 17.48 -18.08 -12.94
N ASN A 16 17.96 -18.43 -11.74
CA ASN A 16 19.00 -17.75 -10.95
C ASN A 16 18.72 -16.33 -10.40
N MET A 17 17.49 -15.80 -10.43
CA MET A 17 17.21 -14.42 -9.96
C MET A 17 16.10 -14.31 -8.89
N SER A 18 15.70 -15.43 -8.27
CA SER A 18 14.73 -15.44 -7.16
C SER A 18 15.38 -15.12 -5.82
N TYR A 19 14.75 -14.25 -5.02
CA TYR A 19 15.10 -14.12 -3.60
C TYR A 19 14.46 -15.24 -2.78
N LYS A 20 15.00 -15.51 -1.58
CA LYS A 20 14.42 -16.50 -0.65
C LYS A 20 13.09 -15.99 -0.11
N GLN A 21 12.03 -16.77 -0.23
CA GLN A 21 10.70 -16.48 0.33
C GLN A 21 10.21 -17.65 1.16
N ALA A 22 9.22 -17.43 2.04
CA ALA A 22 8.66 -18.47 2.89
C ALA A 22 7.72 -19.40 2.11
N ASP A 23 6.86 -18.82 1.27
CA ASP A 23 5.92 -19.57 0.43
C ASP A 23 6.61 -20.14 -0.83
N PRO A 24 6.05 -21.17 -1.48
CA PRO A 24 6.57 -21.66 -2.76
C PRO A 24 6.60 -20.57 -3.83
N VAL A 25 7.66 -20.54 -4.64
CA VAL A 25 7.73 -19.64 -5.80
C VAL A 25 6.59 -19.95 -6.76
N PHE A 26 5.88 -18.94 -7.22
CA PHE A 26 4.82 -19.15 -8.20
C PHE A 26 5.44 -19.66 -9.51
N ILE A 27 5.10 -20.89 -9.86
CA ILE A 27 5.45 -21.49 -11.14
C ILE A 27 4.20 -21.39 -12.00
N PRO A 28 4.18 -20.56 -13.06
CA PRO A 28 3.07 -20.50 -14.00
C PRO A 28 3.01 -21.83 -14.78
N ALA A 29 2.40 -22.86 -14.18
CA ALA A 29 2.63 -24.24 -14.57
C ALA A 29 1.75 -24.69 -15.75
N THR A 30 0.69 -23.94 -16.10
CA THR A 30 -0.11 -24.23 -17.30
C THR A 30 -0.72 -22.94 -17.90
N PRO A 31 -0.83 -22.83 -19.24
CA PRO A 31 -1.53 -21.72 -19.89
C PRO A 31 -3.04 -21.67 -19.60
N ALA A 32 -3.57 -22.63 -18.84
CA ALA A 32 -4.97 -22.69 -18.42
C ALA A 32 -5.28 -21.83 -17.18
N SER A 33 -4.28 -21.46 -16.36
CA SER A 33 -4.50 -20.63 -15.16
C SER A 33 -4.22 -19.15 -15.40
N TYR A 34 -3.16 -18.82 -16.15
CA TYR A 34 -2.74 -17.45 -16.39
C TYR A 34 -2.71 -17.08 -17.87
N THR A 35 -2.95 -15.79 -18.14
CA THR A 35 -2.80 -15.21 -19.48
C THR A 35 -1.77 -14.10 -19.45
N VAL A 36 -0.75 -14.14 -20.32
CA VAL A 36 0.23 -13.06 -20.43
C VAL A 36 -0.45 -11.80 -20.96
N VAL A 37 -0.23 -10.66 -20.31
CA VAL A 37 -0.73 -9.37 -20.79
C VAL A 37 0.07 -8.93 -21.99
N LEU A 38 -0.62 -8.76 -23.12
CA LEU A 38 -0.01 -8.29 -24.36
C LEU A 38 -0.01 -6.76 -24.43
N CYS A 39 0.96 -6.21 -25.16
CA CYS A 39 1.03 -4.77 -25.42
C CYS A 39 -0.21 -4.29 -26.18
N GLY A 40 -0.69 -3.08 -25.85
CA GLY A 40 -1.90 -2.50 -26.44
C GLY A 40 -3.22 -3.06 -25.87
N SER A 41 -3.16 -3.93 -24.86
CA SER A 41 -4.34 -4.32 -24.08
C SER A 41 -4.75 -3.21 -23.11
N SER A 42 -6.02 -3.20 -22.71
CA SER A 42 -6.50 -2.27 -21.68
C SER A 42 -5.76 -2.42 -20.34
N ALA A 43 -5.31 -3.64 -20.00
CA ALA A 43 -4.49 -3.91 -18.83
C ALA A 43 -3.09 -3.27 -18.94
N PHE A 44 -2.48 -3.27 -20.13
CA PHE A 44 -1.23 -2.54 -20.39
C PHE A 44 -1.42 -1.03 -20.17
N ASP A 45 -2.51 -0.47 -20.68
CA ASP A 45 -2.79 0.97 -20.59
C ASP A 45 -3.13 1.40 -19.17
N ALA A 46 -3.82 0.55 -18.41
CA ALA A 46 -4.18 0.76 -17.02
C ALA A 46 -2.98 0.65 -16.06
N LEU A 47 -1.89 0.00 -16.49
CA LEU A 47 -0.66 -0.09 -15.71
C LEU A 47 -0.01 1.28 -15.58
N PHE A 48 0.00 1.81 -14.35
CA PHE A 48 0.61 3.08 -14.03
C PHE A 48 1.94 2.87 -13.31
N VAL A 49 2.90 2.31 -14.04
CA VAL A 49 4.28 2.16 -13.59
C VAL A 49 5.16 2.96 -14.54
N ASN A 50 6.03 3.80 -14.00
CA ASN A 50 6.91 4.67 -14.78
C ASN A 50 7.82 3.90 -15.74
N ASP A 51 8.20 2.67 -15.37
CA ASP A 51 8.99 1.75 -16.18
C ASP A 51 8.11 0.58 -16.65
N ARG A 52 7.13 0.92 -17.51
CA ARG A 52 6.38 -0.05 -18.32
C ARG A 52 6.95 -0.09 -19.73
N HIS A 53 7.11 -1.28 -20.28
CA HIS A 53 7.70 -1.43 -21.61
C HIS A 53 7.08 -2.63 -22.34
N CYS A 54 7.23 -2.64 -23.67
CA CYS A 54 6.84 -3.76 -24.50
C CYS A 54 8.09 -4.51 -24.94
N HIS A 55 8.14 -5.82 -24.67
CA HIS A 55 9.22 -6.68 -25.16
C HIS A 55 8.62 -7.98 -25.71
N ALA A 56 8.90 -8.28 -27.00
CA ALA A 56 8.33 -9.43 -27.70
C ALA A 56 6.81 -9.55 -27.53
N SER A 57 6.09 -8.42 -27.67
CA SER A 57 4.63 -8.28 -27.50
C SER A 57 4.10 -8.51 -26.07
N LYS A 58 4.98 -8.74 -25.09
CA LYS A 58 4.61 -8.90 -23.68
C LYS A 58 4.76 -7.58 -22.92
N CYS A 59 3.82 -7.31 -22.03
CA CYS A 59 3.87 -6.17 -21.13
C CYS A 59 4.90 -6.40 -20.02
N GLY A 60 6.04 -5.74 -20.12
CA GLY A 60 7.05 -5.70 -19.07
C GLY A 60 6.80 -4.54 -18.09
N TYR A 61 7.20 -4.74 -16.84
CA TYR A 61 7.10 -3.73 -15.79
C TYR A 61 8.35 -3.74 -14.90
N LYS A 62 8.64 -2.60 -14.27
CA LYS A 62 9.56 -2.49 -13.14
C LYS A 62 9.05 -1.48 -12.12
N VAL A 63 8.87 -1.93 -10.88
CA VAL A 63 8.58 -1.06 -9.73
C VAL A 63 9.86 -0.86 -8.95
N ASN A 64 10.19 0.41 -8.64
CA ASN A 64 11.26 0.77 -7.71
C ASN A 64 10.61 1.29 -6.43
N TYR A 65 11.04 0.77 -5.29
CA TYR A 65 10.60 1.17 -3.97
C TYR A 65 11.56 2.21 -3.37
N THR A 66 11.09 2.96 -2.38
CA THR A 66 11.84 4.08 -1.79
C THR A 66 13.07 3.65 -1.00
N ASP A 67 13.12 2.39 -0.57
CA ASP A 67 14.25 1.76 0.13
C ASP A 67 15.33 1.23 -0.84
N GLY A 68 15.17 1.46 -2.15
CA GLY A 68 16.06 0.97 -3.19
C GLY A 68 15.78 -0.47 -3.64
N CYS A 69 14.77 -1.12 -3.06
CA CYS A 69 14.29 -2.41 -3.54
C CYS A 69 13.59 -2.25 -4.89
N TYR A 70 13.47 -3.35 -5.64
CA TYR A 70 12.70 -3.36 -6.88
C TYR A 70 12.14 -4.74 -7.22
N THR A 71 11.12 -4.74 -8.06
CA THR A 71 10.61 -5.93 -8.76
C THR A 71 10.48 -5.63 -10.23
N LYS A 72 10.94 -6.56 -11.07
CA LYS A 72 10.90 -6.47 -12.52
C LYS A 72 10.41 -7.78 -13.10
N GLY A 73 9.53 -7.70 -14.10
CA GLY A 73 9.01 -8.89 -14.75
C GLY A 73 7.99 -8.60 -15.83
N THR A 74 7.10 -9.55 -16.05
CA THR A 74 6.03 -9.49 -17.06
C THR A 74 4.68 -9.42 -16.37
N LEU A 75 3.72 -8.69 -16.92
CA LEU A 75 2.34 -8.72 -16.46
C LEU A 75 1.59 -9.94 -16.98
N MET A 76 0.77 -10.49 -16.09
CA MET A 76 -0.16 -11.58 -16.40
C MET A 76 -1.52 -11.29 -15.78
N LEU A 77 -2.56 -11.92 -16.32
CA LEU A 77 -3.88 -12.03 -15.72
C LEU A 77 -3.98 -13.39 -15.06
N GLU A 78 -4.46 -13.43 -13.82
CA GLU A 78 -4.62 -14.67 -13.05
C GLU A 78 -5.87 -14.57 -12.16
N THR A 79 -6.34 -15.70 -11.65
CA THR A 79 -7.44 -15.77 -10.70
C THR A 79 -6.91 -15.72 -9.28
N LEU A 80 -7.28 -14.68 -8.53
CA LEU A 80 -7.02 -14.63 -7.08
C LEU A 80 -8.19 -15.24 -6.30
N THR A 81 -7.88 -16.04 -5.27
CA THR A 81 -8.89 -16.67 -4.41
C THR A 81 -8.67 -16.29 -2.95
N PHE A 82 -9.69 -15.72 -2.31
CA PHE A 82 -9.70 -15.30 -0.91
C PHE A 82 -10.86 -15.98 -0.19
N GLY A 83 -10.56 -17.03 0.58
CA GLY A 83 -11.60 -17.87 1.18
C GLY A 83 -12.51 -18.44 0.09
N GLN A 84 -13.78 -18.00 0.06
CA GLN A 84 -14.76 -18.41 -0.95
C GLN A 84 -14.87 -17.45 -2.15
N THR A 85 -14.23 -16.28 -2.08
CA THR A 85 -14.30 -15.26 -3.13
C THR A 85 -13.22 -15.51 -4.18
N ARG A 86 -13.61 -15.50 -5.45
CA ARG A 86 -12.69 -15.62 -6.59
C ARG A 86 -12.76 -14.37 -7.45
N ILE A 87 -11.62 -13.82 -7.80
CA ILE A 87 -11.49 -12.64 -8.65
C ILE A 87 -10.74 -13.07 -9.90
N LEU A 88 -11.46 -13.06 -11.01
CA LEU A 88 -10.94 -13.50 -12.30
C LEU A 88 -10.19 -12.37 -13.00
N ASN A 89 -9.25 -12.74 -13.86
CA ASN A 89 -8.52 -11.81 -14.73
C ASN A 89 -7.85 -10.66 -13.98
N MET A 90 -7.37 -10.93 -12.76
CA MET A 90 -6.65 -9.95 -11.97
C MET A 90 -5.27 -9.75 -12.58
N ALA A 91 -4.92 -8.50 -12.86
CA ALA A 91 -3.58 -8.18 -13.34
C ALA A 91 -2.54 -8.23 -12.21
N ILE A 92 -1.50 -9.03 -12.43
CA ILE A 92 -0.40 -9.29 -11.50
C ILE A 92 0.92 -9.14 -12.24
N GLY A 93 1.86 -8.42 -11.62
CA GLY A 93 3.26 -8.40 -12.02
C GLY A 93 3.96 -9.68 -11.60
N CYS A 94 4.29 -10.52 -12.57
CA CYS A 94 5.06 -11.75 -12.38
C CYS A 94 6.55 -11.39 -12.33
N GLY A 95 7.06 -11.15 -11.12
CA GLY A 95 8.40 -10.64 -10.86
C GLY A 95 9.45 -11.72 -11.03
N GLN A 96 10.26 -11.60 -12.08
CA GLN A 96 11.31 -12.56 -12.47
C GLN A 96 12.70 -12.12 -12.00
N ASN A 97 12.86 -10.82 -11.73
CA ASN A 97 14.08 -10.23 -11.22
C ASN A 97 13.70 -9.24 -10.11
N ASN A 98 13.93 -9.64 -8.88
CA ASN A 98 13.52 -8.92 -7.69
C ASN A 98 14.72 -8.74 -6.77
N ARG A 99 14.88 -7.56 -6.18
CA ARG A 99 15.94 -7.26 -5.22
C ARG A 99 15.35 -6.53 -4.03
N GLY A 100 15.61 -7.04 -2.83
CA GLY A 100 15.19 -6.36 -1.61
C GLY A 100 15.10 -7.27 -0.39
N LEU A 101 14.64 -6.70 0.73
CA LEU A 101 14.37 -7.41 1.99
C LEU A 101 13.08 -8.24 1.95
N PHE A 102 12.65 -8.69 0.78
CA PHE A 102 11.46 -9.52 0.58
C PHE A 102 11.62 -10.95 1.17
N SER A 103 12.57 -11.17 2.08
CA SER A 103 13.08 -12.49 2.52
C SER A 103 12.05 -13.44 3.14
N VAL A 104 10.80 -13.01 3.28
CA VAL A 104 9.68 -13.78 3.82
C VAL A 104 8.38 -13.65 3.02
N ILE A 105 8.26 -12.71 2.08
CA ILE A 105 7.00 -12.46 1.36
C ILE A 105 7.11 -12.85 -0.13
N ALA A 106 6.13 -13.59 -0.62
CA ALA A 106 6.07 -13.98 -2.03
C ALA A 106 5.63 -12.85 -2.96
N GLY A 107 5.02 -11.80 -2.42
CA GLY A 107 4.43 -10.73 -3.22
C GLY A 107 3.85 -9.58 -2.40
N LEU A 108 3.35 -8.58 -3.12
CA LEU A 108 2.69 -7.39 -2.58
C LEU A 108 1.34 -7.22 -3.25
N LEU A 109 0.29 -7.02 -2.45
CA LEU A 109 -1.02 -6.61 -2.92
C LEU A 109 -1.08 -5.08 -2.89
N GLY A 110 -1.00 -4.45 -4.06
CA GLY A 110 -0.94 -3.01 -4.22
C GLY A 110 -2.31 -2.35 -4.13
N ARG A 111 -2.37 -1.19 -3.48
CA ARG A 111 -3.61 -0.43 -3.32
C ARG A 111 -3.54 1.08 -3.38
N LYS A 112 -2.50 1.62 -4.00
CA LYS A 112 -2.55 3.00 -4.43
C LYS A 112 -3.66 3.16 -5.49
N GLY A 113 -4.54 4.15 -5.32
CA GLY A 113 -5.73 4.39 -6.14
C GLY A 113 -5.45 4.29 -7.65
N GLY A 114 -5.74 3.15 -8.24
CA GLY A 114 -5.32 2.84 -9.60
C GLY A 114 -6.06 1.62 -10.12
N ARG A 115 -6.44 1.67 -11.39
CA ARG A 115 -7.33 0.71 -12.07
C ARG A 115 -6.84 -0.75 -12.05
N MET A 116 -5.60 -0.98 -11.66
CA MET A 116 -4.95 -2.30 -11.60
C MET A 116 -4.91 -2.87 -10.17
N THR A 117 -5.42 -2.15 -9.19
CA THR A 117 -5.38 -2.58 -7.79
C THR A 117 -6.52 -3.52 -7.46
N PHE A 118 -6.27 -4.35 -6.43
CA PHE A 118 -7.18 -5.42 -5.98
C PHE A 118 -8.61 -4.92 -5.74
N ILE A 119 -8.74 -3.72 -5.17
CA ILE A 119 -10.03 -3.15 -4.80
C ILE A 119 -10.80 -2.56 -5.99
N ASP A 120 -10.11 -2.11 -7.04
CA ASP A 120 -10.78 -1.56 -8.22
C ASP A 120 -11.42 -2.66 -9.08
N HIS A 121 -11.05 -3.94 -8.88
CA HIS A 121 -11.60 -5.09 -9.61
C HIS A 121 -12.86 -5.71 -9.00
N ILE A 122 -13.28 -5.27 -7.80
CA ILE A 122 -14.43 -5.84 -7.10
C ILE A 122 -15.43 -4.71 -6.83
N PRO A 123 -16.43 -4.51 -7.72
CA PRO A 123 -17.40 -3.42 -7.60
C PRO A 123 -18.16 -3.38 -6.26
N GLU A 124 -18.44 -4.56 -5.68
CA GLU A 124 -19.14 -4.74 -4.41
C GLU A 124 -18.37 -4.14 -3.23
N MET A 125 -17.06 -3.90 -3.41
CA MET A 125 -16.19 -3.41 -2.35
C MET A 125 -16.25 -1.89 -2.20
N ARG A 126 -16.88 -1.18 -3.15
CA ARG A 126 -17.04 0.29 -3.17
C ARG A 126 -15.78 1.07 -2.82
N ARG A 127 -14.63 0.49 -3.12
CA ARG A 127 -13.30 1.04 -2.88
C ARG A 127 -12.87 1.18 -1.41
N ALA A 128 -13.54 0.47 -0.50
CA ALA A 128 -13.33 0.58 0.94
C ALA A 128 -12.68 -0.66 1.57
N PHE A 129 -11.89 -0.45 2.62
CA PHE A 129 -11.32 -1.48 3.48
C PHE A 129 -11.14 -0.99 4.91
N SER A 130 -10.97 -1.93 5.82
CA SER A 130 -10.41 -1.65 7.14
C SER A 130 -9.37 -2.68 7.52
N TYR A 131 -8.50 -2.27 8.43
CA TYR A 131 -7.49 -3.13 9.00
C TYR A 131 -7.32 -2.87 10.49
N CYS A 132 -6.91 -3.91 11.21
CA CYS A 132 -6.37 -3.83 12.56
C CYS A 132 -4.97 -4.44 12.55
N LEU A 133 -3.97 -3.59 12.75
CA LEU A 133 -2.58 -4.01 12.92
C LEU A 133 -2.27 -4.02 14.42
N SER A 134 -1.82 -5.17 14.90
CA SER A 134 -1.31 -5.30 16.26
C SER A 134 0.22 -5.20 16.28
N SER A 135 0.83 -5.02 17.45
CA SER A 135 2.29 -5.11 17.61
C SER A 135 2.75 -6.56 17.53
N TYR A 136 4.05 -6.81 17.28
CA TYR A 136 4.58 -8.17 17.21
C TYR A 136 4.43 -8.94 18.54
N SER A 137 4.41 -8.23 19.67
CA SER A 137 4.32 -8.79 21.02
C SER A 137 2.89 -8.92 21.55
N CYS A 138 1.89 -8.39 20.84
CA CYS A 138 0.48 -8.44 21.27
C CYS A 138 -0.25 -9.66 20.67
N ILE A 139 -1.05 -10.31 21.52
CA ILE A 139 -1.91 -11.47 21.19
C ILE A 139 -3.20 -11.04 20.46
N SER A 140 -3.46 -9.74 20.36
CA SER A 140 -4.69 -9.18 19.78
C SER A 140 -4.90 -9.62 18.32
N PRO A 141 -6.16 -9.76 17.89
CA PRO A 141 -6.49 -10.20 16.54
C PRO A 141 -5.96 -9.21 15.51
N ARG A 142 -5.40 -9.76 14.42
CA ARG A 142 -5.02 -9.01 13.22
C ARG A 142 -6.01 -9.33 12.13
N TRP A 143 -6.54 -8.32 11.46
CA TRP A 143 -7.49 -8.53 10.38
C TRP A 143 -7.39 -7.45 9.32
N LEU A 144 -7.76 -7.84 8.11
CA LEU A 144 -7.90 -7.01 6.94
C LEU A 144 -9.21 -7.40 6.30
N THR A 145 -10.13 -6.44 6.24
CA THR A 145 -11.48 -6.67 5.73
C THR A 145 -11.81 -5.60 4.70
N PHE A 146 -12.76 -5.93 3.85
CA PHE A 146 -12.86 -5.44 2.50
C PHE A 146 -14.36 -5.27 2.19
N GLY A 147 -14.78 -4.10 1.69
CA GLY A 147 -16.15 -3.85 1.25
C GLY A 147 -17.17 -3.34 2.28
N GLN A 148 -18.46 -3.31 1.92
CA GLN A 148 -19.50 -2.53 2.62
C GLN A 148 -19.87 -3.05 4.03
N GLY A 149 -19.61 -4.32 4.34
CA GLY A 149 -19.89 -4.93 5.65
C GLY A 149 -19.14 -4.26 6.81
N LEU A 150 -18.13 -3.45 6.49
CA LEU A 150 -17.27 -2.73 7.41
C LEU A 150 -17.97 -1.62 8.18
N VAL A 151 -18.87 -0.87 7.52
CA VAL A 151 -19.53 0.31 8.12
C VAL A 151 -20.44 -0.10 9.30
N ARG A 152 -20.89 -1.35 9.34
CA ARG A 152 -21.73 -1.90 10.42
C ARG A 152 -20.94 -2.43 11.62
N ALA A 153 -19.61 -2.43 11.56
CA ALA A 153 -18.74 -2.92 12.63
C ALA A 153 -18.18 -1.80 13.53
N PHE A 154 -18.47 -0.53 13.24
CA PHE A 154 -17.87 0.57 14.01
C PHE A 154 -18.57 0.78 15.34
N THR A 155 -17.78 0.69 16.39
CA THR A 155 -18.16 0.86 17.79
C THR A 155 -18.38 2.33 18.13
N VAL A 156 -19.04 2.57 19.26
CA VAL A 156 -19.12 3.90 19.87
C VAL A 156 -17.69 4.40 20.12
N GLY A 157 -17.33 5.57 19.56
CA GLY A 157 -16.01 6.18 19.72
C GLY A 157 -15.16 6.26 18.44
N THR A 158 -15.62 5.75 17.30
CA THR A 158 -14.92 5.95 16.02
C THR A 158 -14.92 7.43 15.60
N ALA A 159 -13.73 7.96 15.29
CA ALA A 159 -13.55 9.28 14.70
C ALA A 159 -13.42 9.18 13.18
N TRP A 160 -13.91 10.20 12.48
CA TRP A 160 -13.86 10.30 11.02
C TRP A 160 -13.04 11.50 10.60
N ALA A 161 -12.12 11.28 9.67
CA ALA A 161 -11.36 12.34 9.01
C ALA A 161 -11.56 12.23 7.49
N PRO A 162 -11.82 13.34 6.78
CA PRO A 162 -11.94 13.31 5.34
C PRO A 162 -10.59 13.01 4.69
N LEU A 163 -10.61 12.20 3.63
CA LEU A 163 -9.44 12.04 2.77
C LEU A 163 -9.22 13.32 1.96
N VAL A 164 -7.96 13.75 1.89
CA VAL A 164 -7.53 14.92 1.12
C VAL A 164 -7.20 14.49 -0.30
N TYR A 165 -7.69 15.25 -1.29
CA TYR A 165 -7.35 15.02 -2.68
C TYR A 165 -6.12 15.85 -3.08
N ASN A 166 -5.07 15.19 -3.57
CA ASN A 166 -3.89 15.86 -4.14
C ASN A 166 -3.88 15.70 -5.67
N PRO A 167 -4.11 16.76 -6.46
CA PRO A 167 -4.17 16.66 -7.92
C PRO A 167 -2.84 16.24 -8.55
N HIS A 168 -1.70 16.49 -7.89
CA HIS A 168 -0.37 16.11 -8.38
C HIS A 168 -0.04 14.63 -8.15
N ALA A 169 -0.75 13.99 -7.21
CA ALA A 169 -0.53 12.59 -6.85
C ALA A 169 -1.85 11.95 -6.37
N PRO A 170 -2.89 11.86 -7.23
CA PRO A 170 -4.29 11.64 -6.82
C PRO A 170 -4.62 10.24 -6.29
N LYS A 171 -3.60 9.41 -6.11
CA LYS A 171 -3.75 7.97 -5.88
C LYS A 171 -3.41 7.53 -4.46
N PHE A 172 -2.81 8.39 -3.65
CA PHE A 172 -2.49 8.04 -2.27
C PHE A 172 -3.67 8.38 -1.34
N TYR A 173 -3.70 7.71 -0.19
CA TYR A 173 -4.61 8.04 0.90
C TYR A 173 -4.01 9.16 1.74
N TYR A 174 -4.45 10.40 1.48
CA TYR A 174 -4.01 11.56 2.25
C TYR A 174 -4.99 11.93 3.34
N VAL A 175 -4.48 12.35 4.49
CA VAL A 175 -5.27 12.99 5.55
C VAL A 175 -4.72 14.37 5.87
N GLY A 176 -5.60 15.27 6.28
CA GLY A 176 -5.22 16.58 6.80
C GLY A 176 -4.92 16.50 8.30
N LEU A 177 -3.84 17.13 8.73
CA LEU A 177 -3.56 17.35 10.15
C LEU A 177 -3.72 18.83 10.48
N SER A 178 -4.47 19.13 11.54
CA SER A 178 -4.53 20.48 12.11
C SER A 178 -3.39 20.72 13.11
N GLY A 179 -2.84 19.65 13.69
CA GLY A 179 -1.57 19.64 14.41
C GLY A 179 -1.41 18.43 15.32
N LEU A 180 -0.50 18.54 16.30
CA LEU A 180 -0.01 17.41 17.10
C LEU A 180 -0.05 17.73 18.59
N ASP A 181 -0.52 16.79 19.38
CA ASP A 181 -0.55 16.87 20.84
C ASP A 181 0.22 15.69 21.42
N VAL A 182 1.05 15.93 22.43
CA VAL A 182 1.82 14.89 23.13
C VAL A 182 1.50 14.98 24.62
N GLY A 183 0.95 13.92 25.20
CA GLY A 183 0.51 13.92 26.60
C GLY A 183 -0.56 14.98 26.91
N GLY A 184 -1.37 15.38 25.92
CA GLY A 184 -2.37 16.46 26.05
C GLY A 184 -1.80 17.88 25.90
N VAL A 185 -0.49 18.02 25.65
CA VAL A 185 0.14 19.32 25.40
C VAL A 185 0.32 19.52 23.90
N ARG A 186 -0.21 20.65 23.39
CA ARG A 186 -0.07 21.04 21.98
C ARG A 186 1.40 21.29 21.64
N VAL A 187 1.92 20.61 20.62
CA VAL A 187 3.25 20.90 20.10
C VAL A 187 3.19 22.24 19.33
N PRO A 188 4.10 23.20 19.59
CA PRO A 188 4.05 24.55 19.02
C PRO A 188 4.52 24.55 17.55
N ILE A 189 3.72 23.95 16.68
CA ILE A 189 3.96 23.82 15.26
C ILE A 189 2.80 24.46 14.51
N SER A 190 3.09 25.34 13.55
CA SER A 190 2.05 25.95 12.72
C SER A 190 1.35 24.91 11.85
N GLU A 191 0.02 24.98 11.79
CA GLU A 191 -0.80 24.14 10.90
C GLU A 191 -0.39 24.26 9.42
N ASP A 192 0.17 25.41 9.02
CA ASP A 192 0.62 25.65 7.63
C ASP A 192 1.69 24.66 7.14
N ILE A 193 2.40 23.99 8.06
CA ILE A 193 3.36 22.95 7.66
C ILE A 193 2.67 21.67 7.17
N PHE A 194 1.40 21.48 7.55
CA PHE A 194 0.59 20.29 7.25
C PHE A 194 -0.41 20.54 6.11
N ARG A 195 -0.57 21.80 5.69
CA ARG A 195 -1.51 22.18 4.64
C ARG A 195 -0.95 21.87 3.25
N LEU A 196 -1.71 21.10 2.46
CA LEU A 196 -1.42 20.81 1.06
C LEU A 196 -1.15 22.11 0.29
N THR A 197 0.02 22.17 -0.37
CA THR A 197 0.39 23.31 -1.21
C THR A 197 -0.16 23.16 -2.62
N GLU A 198 -0.27 24.27 -3.36
CA GLU A 198 -0.65 24.24 -4.79
C GLU A 198 0.27 23.37 -5.64
N SER A 199 1.51 23.17 -5.21
CA SER A 199 2.51 22.31 -5.86
C SER A 199 2.45 20.85 -5.42
N GLY A 200 1.46 20.46 -4.60
CA GLY A 200 1.26 19.05 -4.21
C GLY A 200 2.09 18.56 -3.03
N TYR A 201 2.78 19.44 -2.30
CA TYR A 201 3.59 19.08 -1.12
C TYR A 201 2.81 19.26 0.18
N ARG A 202 3.44 18.88 1.32
CA ARG A 202 2.89 19.02 2.68
C ARG A 202 1.58 18.25 2.86
N VAL A 203 1.71 16.92 2.80
CA VAL A 203 0.59 15.98 2.91
C VAL A 203 0.98 14.81 3.80
N PHE A 204 0.01 14.25 4.51
CA PHE A 204 0.19 13.02 5.29
C PHE A 204 -0.36 11.85 4.54
N ILE A 205 0.50 10.90 4.21
CA ILE A 205 0.13 9.66 3.55
C ILE A 205 -0.10 8.60 4.62
N ILE A 206 -1.25 7.94 4.57
CA ILE A 206 -1.45 6.72 5.36
C ILE A 206 -0.72 5.59 4.66
N ASN A 207 0.30 5.04 5.33
CA ASN A 207 1.09 3.92 4.84
C ASN A 207 1.20 2.83 5.90
N ILE A 208 0.82 1.61 5.54
CA ILE A 208 0.90 0.43 6.43
C ILE A 208 2.27 -0.25 6.41
N GLU A 209 3.14 0.10 5.46
CA GLU A 209 4.46 -0.52 5.30
C GLU A 209 5.57 0.21 6.07
N THR A 210 5.30 1.43 6.53
CA THR A 210 6.23 2.20 7.36
C THR A 210 6.02 1.89 8.83
N ALA A 211 7.00 1.27 9.47
CA ALA A 211 6.93 0.92 10.90
C ALA A 211 6.87 2.14 11.83
N VAL A 212 7.40 3.28 11.38
CA VAL A 212 7.42 4.54 12.13
C VAL A 212 6.83 5.66 11.30
N THR A 213 6.08 6.55 11.95
CA THR A 213 5.61 7.78 11.31
C THR A 213 6.74 8.78 11.21
N THR A 214 6.95 9.29 10.00
CA THR A 214 7.96 10.30 9.71
C THR A 214 7.30 11.68 9.62
N LEU A 215 7.85 12.63 10.36
CA LEU A 215 7.41 14.03 10.34
C LEU A 215 8.48 14.89 9.67
N PRO A 216 8.10 15.99 9.00
CA PRO A 216 9.08 16.96 8.52
C PRO A 216 9.90 17.49 9.69
N THR A 217 11.19 17.72 9.45
CA THR A 217 12.06 18.36 10.44
C THR A 217 11.61 19.80 10.63
N VAL A 218 10.99 20.10 11.77
CA VAL A 218 10.66 21.46 12.18
C VAL A 218 11.54 21.90 13.36
N PRO A 219 11.96 23.17 13.40
CA PRO A 219 12.59 23.72 14.60
C PRO A 219 11.54 23.76 15.72
N ILE A 220 11.57 22.77 16.60
CA ILE A 220 10.78 22.78 17.83
C ILE A 220 11.63 23.50 18.89
N GLN A 221 11.14 24.61 19.44
CA GLN A 221 11.73 25.17 20.66
C GLN A 221 11.47 24.19 21.82
N HIS A 222 12.54 23.75 22.50
CA HIS A 222 12.51 22.86 23.68
C HIS A 222 12.01 21.41 23.45
N PRO A 223 12.68 20.61 22.59
CA PRO A 223 12.26 19.24 22.29
C PRO A 223 12.32 18.27 23.49
N GLN A 224 13.16 18.55 24.50
CA GLN A 224 13.30 17.68 25.67
C GLN A 224 12.12 17.76 26.65
N GLU A 225 11.34 18.84 26.66
CA GLU A 225 10.14 18.97 27.50
C GLU A 225 8.93 18.25 26.90
N ILE A 226 8.91 18.07 25.58
CA ILE A 226 7.75 17.53 24.84
C ILE A 226 7.88 16.02 24.60
N LEU A 227 9.10 15.50 24.41
CA LEU A 227 9.36 14.10 24.03
C LEU A 227 9.81 13.21 25.20
N HIS A 228 9.43 13.54 26.44
CA HIS A 228 9.76 12.70 27.60
C HIS A 228 9.25 11.26 27.37
N PRO A 229 10.05 10.21 27.67
CA PRO A 229 9.74 8.83 27.33
C PRO A 229 8.41 8.29 27.89
N ASP A 230 7.83 8.94 28.91
CA ASP A 230 6.52 8.59 29.47
C ASP A 230 5.32 9.15 28.66
N HIS A 231 5.55 10.05 27.70
CA HIS A 231 4.48 10.76 26.96
C HIS A 231 4.48 10.47 25.45
N SER A 232 5.44 9.69 24.95
CA SER A 232 5.61 9.37 23.54
C SER A 232 4.65 8.28 23.06
N GLN A 233 3.36 8.61 22.94
CA GLN A 233 2.52 7.88 21.98
C GLN A 233 2.94 8.30 20.57
N MET A 234 3.91 7.56 20.01
CA MET A 234 4.17 7.62 18.58
C MET A 234 2.85 7.35 17.86
N LEU A 235 2.45 8.25 16.97
CA LEU A 235 1.39 8.05 15.97
C LEU A 235 1.82 6.90 15.05
N THR A 236 1.84 5.69 15.56
CA THR A 236 1.83 4.49 14.76
C THR A 236 0.39 4.31 14.30
N THR A 237 0.18 3.82 13.09
CA THR A 237 -1.13 3.37 12.60
C THR A 237 -1.55 2.07 13.31
N GLN A 238 -1.36 2.01 14.64
CA GLN A 238 -1.83 0.94 15.50
C GLN A 238 -3.29 1.23 15.85
N GLY A 239 -4.16 0.29 15.50
CA GLY A 239 -5.60 0.41 15.73
C GLY A 239 -6.42 0.18 14.46
N ASP A 240 -7.73 0.32 14.63
CA ASP A 240 -8.71 0.07 13.58
C ASP A 240 -8.82 1.32 12.68
N ILE A 241 -8.44 1.18 11.40
CA ILE A 241 -8.55 2.25 10.42
C ILE A 241 -9.46 1.78 9.28
N LEU A 242 -10.44 2.62 8.92
CA LEU A 242 -11.27 2.47 7.72
C LEU A 242 -10.88 3.53 6.70
N LEU A 243 -10.78 3.11 5.45
CA LEU A 243 -10.44 3.94 4.29
C LEU A 243 -11.29 3.56 3.08
#